data_AF-R1BQU5-F1
#
_entry.id   AF-R1BQU5-F1
#
_cell.length_a   1.000
_cell.length_b   1.000
_cell.length_c   1.000
_cell.angle_alpha   90.00
_cell.angle_beta   90.00
_cell.angle_gamma   90.00
#
_symmetry.space_group_name_H-M   'P 1'
#
loop_
_entity.id
_entity.type
_entity.pdbx_description
1 polymer ?
#
loop_
_entity_poly.entity_id
_entity_poly.type
_entity_poly.pdbx_seq_one_letter_code
_entity_poly.pdbx_strand_id
1 'polypeptide(L)'
;MLAAAALGRALTCTLLVADGLKDEETFQVTFNGDGPLRGVMATANGKLESRGYVGNPAVTLPPTGAGKLDVGGGVGKGSLQVVRQKHLPGADLPSQYSSITEIRTGEIPEDINYFLLESEQRQGALAAGVFVSPVAAGGAAEGREESGELQPPAADAPPSAGVRVDAGGGWYVQLLPFAAEESIVRLEENIAKLASRSPTSLVREGLGPREIVDLLLDGLEPVFADDKPARVLRTMALIPREELEEMLTSNEVIEARCEFCGTLYRSTPEELREKLEARE
;
A
#
# COMPACT_ATOMS: atom_id res chain seq x y z
N MET A 1 0.54 7.91 21.71
CA MET A 1 -0.61 7.52 20.86
C MET A 1 -0.56 8.20 19.51
N LEU A 2 -0.40 9.53 19.48
CA LEU A 2 -0.33 10.30 18.24
C LEU A 2 0.76 9.82 17.27
N ALA A 3 1.99 9.64 17.78
CA ALA A 3 3.11 9.17 16.97
C ALA A 3 2.89 7.78 16.35
N ALA A 4 2.29 6.85 17.11
CA ALA A 4 1.93 5.53 16.59
C ALA A 4 0.89 5.63 15.47
N ALA A 5 -0.09 6.53 15.61
CA ALA A 5 -1.08 6.75 14.57
C ALA A 5 -0.48 7.39 13.31
N ALA A 6 0.39 8.39 13.46
CA ALA A 6 1.09 9.02 12.35
C ALA A 6 1.99 8.01 11.61
N LEU A 7 2.84 7.30 12.34
CA LEU A 7 3.75 6.31 11.76
C LEU A 7 2.98 5.17 11.08
N GLY A 8 1.98 4.59 11.76
CA GLY A 8 1.22 3.47 11.19
C GLY A 8 0.44 3.88 9.93
N ARG A 9 -0.09 5.11 9.86
CA ARG A 9 -0.68 5.62 8.62
C ARG A 9 0.35 5.77 7.50
N ALA A 10 1.53 6.32 7.80
CA ALA A 10 2.60 6.47 6.81
C ALA A 10 3.05 5.10 6.26
N LEU A 11 3.33 4.13 7.14
CA LEU A 11 3.72 2.77 6.77
C LEU A 11 2.64 2.10 5.90
N THR A 12 1.37 2.19 6.32
CA THR A 12 0.23 1.63 5.56
C THR A 12 0.14 2.26 4.17
N CYS A 13 0.21 3.58 4.07
CA CYS A 13 0.16 4.26 2.77
C CYS A 13 1.35 3.86 1.88
N THR A 14 2.57 3.80 2.43
CA THR A 14 3.74 3.40 1.63
C THR A 14 3.63 1.96 1.14
N LEU A 15 3.11 1.04 1.95
CA LEU A 15 2.88 -0.36 1.55
C LEU A 15 1.85 -0.45 0.42
N LEU A 16 0.71 0.24 0.56
CA LEU A 16 -0.34 0.25 -0.45
C LEU A 16 0.11 0.85 -1.79
N VAL A 17 0.99 1.85 -1.76
CA VAL A 17 1.52 2.48 -2.98
C VAL A 17 2.68 1.69 -3.59
N ALA A 18 3.45 0.99 -2.75
CA ALA A 18 4.56 0.14 -3.18
C ALA A 18 4.10 -1.21 -3.76
N ASP A 19 2.86 -1.60 -3.50
CA ASP A 19 2.26 -2.77 -4.15
C ASP A 19 2.25 -2.61 -5.68
N GLY A 20 2.85 -3.58 -6.37
CA GLY A 20 3.09 -3.55 -7.81
C GLY A 20 4.41 -2.88 -8.26
N LEU A 21 5.27 -2.44 -7.34
CA LEU A 21 6.67 -2.11 -7.65
C LEU A 21 7.51 -3.38 -7.82
N LYS A 22 8.63 -3.26 -8.55
CA LYS A 22 9.62 -4.35 -8.57
C LYS A 22 10.32 -4.45 -7.21
N ASP A 23 10.76 -5.65 -6.84
CA ASP A 23 11.42 -5.98 -5.57
C ASP A 23 12.44 -4.95 -5.05
N GLU A 24 13.34 -4.47 -5.92
CA GLU A 24 14.44 -3.55 -5.59
C GLU A 24 14.04 -2.06 -5.64
N GLU A 25 12.83 -1.76 -6.10
CA GLU A 25 12.29 -0.41 -6.17
C GLU A 25 11.70 0.00 -4.82
N THR A 26 11.80 1.29 -4.51
CA THR A 26 11.31 1.82 -3.23
C THR A 26 10.45 3.05 -3.42
N PHE A 27 9.49 3.19 -2.52
CA PHE A 27 8.66 4.37 -2.36
C PHE A 27 8.81 4.89 -0.94
N GLN A 28 9.43 6.07 -0.80
CA GLN A 28 9.67 6.72 0.47
C GLN A 28 8.93 8.04 0.55
N VAL A 29 8.32 8.30 1.70
CA VAL A 29 7.71 9.58 2.06
C VAL A 29 8.40 10.15 3.29
N THR A 30 8.69 11.45 3.28
CA THR A 30 9.20 12.20 4.41
C THR A 30 8.38 13.48 4.57
N PHE A 31 7.60 13.55 5.63
CA PHE A 31 6.88 14.75 6.05
C PHE A 31 7.81 15.63 6.86
N ASN A 32 8.24 16.75 6.28
CA ASN A 32 9.03 17.79 6.92
C ASN A 32 8.11 18.92 7.39
N GLY A 33 7.35 18.64 8.45
CA GLY A 33 6.42 19.60 9.04
C GLY A 33 6.98 20.30 10.28
N ASP A 34 6.45 21.49 10.57
CA ASP A 34 6.76 22.30 11.75
C ASP A 34 6.02 21.86 13.03
N GLY A 35 5.20 20.81 12.94
CA GLY A 35 4.44 20.28 14.06
C GLY A 35 5.31 19.57 15.11
N PRO A 36 4.74 19.32 16.31
CA PRO A 36 5.48 18.78 17.44
C PRO A 36 6.02 17.37 17.23
N LEU A 37 5.53 16.60 16.24
CA LEU A 37 6.08 15.30 15.85
C LEU A 37 7.50 15.40 15.27
N ARG A 38 7.95 16.59 14.86
CA ARG A 38 9.29 16.83 14.28
C ARG A 38 9.60 15.92 13.10
N GLY A 39 8.60 15.74 12.24
CA GLY A 39 8.68 14.96 11.02
C GLY A 39 8.28 13.48 11.18
N VAL A 40 7.84 12.91 10.06
CA VAL A 40 7.43 11.51 9.92
C VAL A 40 8.03 10.97 8.63
N MET A 41 8.72 9.84 8.71
CA MET A 41 9.31 9.18 7.54
C MET A 41 8.86 7.72 7.49
N ALA A 42 8.50 7.26 6.29
CA ALA A 42 8.22 5.86 6.01
C ALA A 42 8.71 5.49 4.61
N THR A 43 9.11 4.24 4.44
CA THR A 43 9.47 3.67 3.14
C THR A 43 8.97 2.25 3.03
N ALA A 44 8.61 1.83 1.82
CA ALA A 44 8.34 0.45 1.47
C ALA A 44 9.03 0.08 0.15
N ASN A 45 9.40 -1.19 0.00
CA ASN A 45 9.93 -1.74 -1.25
C ASN A 45 8.90 -2.63 -1.98
N GLY A 46 9.22 -3.09 -3.19
CA GLY A 46 8.33 -3.96 -3.98
C GLY A 46 8.09 -5.35 -3.37
N LYS A 47 8.90 -5.76 -2.38
CA LYS A 47 8.64 -6.96 -1.55
C LYS A 47 7.68 -6.70 -0.39
N LEU A 48 7.15 -5.49 -0.29
CA LEU A 48 6.28 -5.04 0.80
C LEU A 48 6.95 -5.07 2.18
N GLU A 49 8.26 -4.92 2.22
CA GLU A 49 8.99 -4.66 3.46
C GLU A 49 8.96 -3.17 3.74
N SER A 50 8.66 -2.78 4.98
CA SER A 50 8.51 -1.36 5.34
C SER A 50 9.20 -1.00 6.65
N ARG A 51 9.67 0.24 6.73
CA ARG A 51 10.26 0.84 7.93
C ARG A 51 10.00 2.34 7.96
N GLY A 52 10.06 2.91 9.16
CA GLY A 52 9.83 4.33 9.33
C GLY A 52 10.08 4.79 10.77
N TYR A 53 10.03 6.10 10.98
CA TYR A 53 10.19 6.71 12.29
C TYR A 53 9.46 8.06 12.38
N VAL A 54 9.32 8.53 13.61
CA VAL A 54 8.80 9.86 13.97
C VAL A 54 9.86 10.58 14.77
N GLY A 55 10.10 11.86 14.49
CA GLY A 55 11.18 12.62 15.12
C GLY A 55 11.00 12.80 16.64
N ASN A 56 9.75 12.96 17.09
CA ASN A 56 9.39 13.06 18.49
C ASN A 56 8.21 12.15 18.83
N PRO A 57 8.44 10.95 19.40
CA PRO A 57 7.37 9.99 19.69
C PRO A 57 6.56 10.33 20.95
N ALA A 58 7.05 11.24 21.81
CA ALA A 58 6.44 11.58 23.09
C ALA A 58 5.29 12.62 22.98
N VAL A 59 4.92 13.01 21.76
CA VAL A 59 3.91 14.04 21.52
C VAL A 59 2.52 13.58 21.95
N THR A 60 1.85 14.47 22.66
CA THR A 60 0.44 14.37 22.98
C THR A 60 -0.23 15.69 22.61
N LEU A 61 -1.33 15.60 21.87
CA LEU A 61 -2.20 16.72 21.52
C LEU A 61 -3.63 16.41 21.96
N PRO A 62 -4.45 17.45 22.22
CA PRO A 62 -5.88 17.27 22.38
C PRO A 62 -6.49 16.58 21.15
N PRO A 63 -7.60 15.83 21.30
CA PRO A 63 -8.32 15.30 20.15
C PRO A 63 -8.83 16.42 19.25
N THR A 64 -9.04 16.11 17.97
CA THR A 64 -9.71 17.01 17.03
C THR A 64 -11.17 17.27 17.44
N GLY A 65 -11.84 18.23 16.79
CA GLY A 65 -13.27 18.47 16.99
C GLY A 65 -14.16 17.23 16.72
N ALA A 66 -13.67 16.26 15.95
CA ALA A 66 -14.32 14.96 15.71
C ALA A 66 -13.97 13.89 16.76
N GLY A 67 -13.24 14.24 17.82
CA GLY A 67 -12.80 13.31 18.87
C GLY A 67 -11.71 12.33 18.44
N LYS A 68 -11.04 12.57 17.30
CA LYS A 68 -9.97 11.71 16.76
C LYS A 68 -8.58 12.21 17.16
N LEU A 69 -7.56 11.37 17.02
CA LEU A 69 -6.16 11.79 17.17
C LEU A 69 -5.80 12.86 16.13
N ASP A 70 -5.26 13.99 16.58
CA ASP A 70 -4.90 15.14 15.75
C ASP A 70 -3.54 14.94 15.05
N VAL A 71 -3.52 14.04 14.07
CA VAL A 71 -2.31 13.75 13.29
C VAL A 71 -1.91 14.98 12.47
N GLY A 72 -2.88 15.66 11.84
CA GLY A 72 -2.66 16.92 11.14
C GLY A 72 -1.95 17.97 11.99
N GLY A 73 -2.45 18.27 13.19
CA GLY A 73 -1.79 19.18 14.12
C GLY A 73 -0.42 18.69 14.61
N GLY A 74 -0.25 17.36 14.71
CA GLY A 74 1.02 16.73 15.05
C GLY A 74 2.10 16.90 13.98
N VAL A 75 1.73 16.75 12.71
CA VAL A 75 2.62 16.92 11.55
C VAL A 75 2.88 18.41 11.30
N GLY A 76 1.84 19.24 11.36
CA GLY A 76 1.92 20.67 11.09
C GLY A 76 2.00 20.99 9.59
N LYS A 77 2.57 22.15 9.27
CA LYS A 77 2.76 22.66 7.91
C LYS A 77 4.21 22.51 7.48
N GLY A 78 4.44 22.44 6.17
CA GLY A 78 5.78 22.29 5.62
C GLY A 78 5.76 21.57 4.29
N SER A 79 6.66 20.63 4.08
CA SER A 79 6.78 19.92 2.81
C SER A 79 6.73 18.40 2.95
N LEU A 80 6.07 17.76 2.00
CA LEU A 80 6.11 16.33 1.78
C LEU A 80 7.17 16.05 0.70
N GLN A 81 8.26 15.41 1.09
CA GLN A 81 9.25 14.89 0.16
C GLN A 81 8.91 13.44 -0.17
N VAL A 82 8.86 13.11 -1.45
CA VAL A 82 8.72 11.73 -1.95
C VAL A 82 9.96 11.35 -2.72
N VAL A 83 10.55 10.23 -2.35
CA VAL A 83 11.72 9.65 -3.04
C VAL A 83 11.32 8.31 -3.62
N ARG A 84 11.53 8.16 -4.93
CA ARG A 84 11.39 6.88 -5.62
C ARG A 84 12.73 6.41 -6.12
N GLN A 85 13.04 5.16 -5.84
CA GLN A 85 14.17 4.47 -6.45
C GLN A 85 13.62 3.50 -7.49
N LYS A 86 14.05 3.64 -8.75
CA LYS A 86 13.65 2.77 -9.86
C LYS A 86 14.87 2.08 -10.46
N HIS A 87 14.68 0.84 -10.92
CA HIS A 87 15.72 0.14 -11.67
C HIS A 87 15.32 0.12 -13.15
N LEU A 88 15.91 1.05 -13.91
CA LEU A 88 15.61 1.19 -15.33
C LEU A 88 16.25 0.05 -16.13
N PRO A 89 15.56 -0.51 -17.14
CA PRO A 89 16.14 -1.52 -18.02
C PRO A 89 17.45 -1.02 -18.65
N GLY A 90 18.53 -1.80 -18.50
CA GLY A 90 19.85 -1.48 -19.05
C GLY A 90 20.67 -0.46 -18.26
N ALA A 91 20.24 -0.06 -17.05
CA ALA A 91 21.04 0.77 -16.16
C ALA A 91 21.76 -0.07 -15.10
N ASP A 92 23.07 0.13 -14.95
CA ASP A 92 23.88 -0.57 -13.94
C ASP A 92 23.56 -0.12 -12.50
N LEU A 93 23.00 1.07 -12.35
CA LEU A 93 22.66 1.67 -11.06
C LEU A 93 21.20 2.13 -11.03
N PRO A 94 20.53 2.05 -9.87
CA PRO A 94 19.18 2.55 -9.71
C PRO A 94 19.12 4.07 -9.89
N SER A 95 18.06 4.55 -10.55
CA SER A 95 17.77 5.97 -10.66
C SER A 95 16.91 6.43 -9.50
N GLN A 96 17.26 7.59 -8.94
CA GLN A 96 16.51 8.20 -7.85
C GLN A 96 15.76 9.43 -8.37
N TYR A 97 14.47 9.48 -8.09
CA TYR A 97 13.61 10.61 -8.37
C TYR A 97 13.12 11.18 -7.04
N SER A 98 13.29 12.48 -6.83
CA SER A 98 12.77 13.19 -5.66
C SER A 98 11.76 14.23 -6.11
N SER A 99 10.59 14.22 -5.49
CA SER A 99 9.60 15.29 -5.61
C SER A 99 9.36 15.91 -4.23
N ILE A 100 9.00 17.18 -4.22
CA ILE A 100 8.65 17.92 -3.01
C ILE A 100 7.34 18.64 -3.29
N THR A 101 6.36 18.42 -2.43
CA THR A 101 5.04 19.05 -2.46
C THR A 101 4.77 19.72 -1.12
N GLU A 102 3.78 20.61 -1.07
CA GLU A 102 3.34 21.23 0.19
C GLU A 102 2.50 20.26 1.03
N ILE A 103 2.70 20.26 2.35
CA ILE A 103 1.77 19.61 3.28
C ILE A 103 0.51 20.48 3.36
N ARG A 104 -0.60 20.00 2.82
CA ARG A 104 -1.87 20.75 2.76
C ARG A 104 -2.70 20.57 4.02
N THR A 105 -2.72 19.36 4.54
CA THR A 105 -3.63 18.98 5.64
C THR A 105 -2.88 18.50 6.88
N GLY A 106 -1.71 17.89 6.69
CA GLY A 106 -0.99 17.13 7.72
C GLY A 106 -1.61 15.74 7.95
N GLU A 107 -2.76 15.44 7.35
CA GLU A 107 -3.37 14.12 7.36
C GLU A 107 -2.69 13.27 6.29
N ILE A 108 -1.80 12.40 6.76
CA ILE A 108 -0.85 11.63 5.93
C ILE A 108 -1.45 11.00 4.66
N PRO A 109 -2.60 10.28 4.70
CA PRO A 109 -3.18 9.70 3.49
C PRO A 109 -3.61 10.73 2.46
N GLU A 110 -4.16 11.88 2.90
CA GLU A 110 -4.64 12.94 2.01
C GLU A 110 -3.48 13.63 1.31
N ASP A 111 -2.43 14.00 2.05
CA ASP A 111 -1.24 14.64 1.48
C ASP A 111 -0.50 13.72 0.49
N ILE A 112 -0.43 12.41 0.77
CA ILE A 112 0.10 11.43 -0.20
C ILE A 112 -0.82 11.34 -1.44
N ASN A 113 -2.14 11.34 -1.27
CA ASN A 113 -3.07 11.30 -2.39
C ASN A 113 -2.95 12.55 -3.27
N TYR A 114 -2.80 13.75 -2.68
CA TYR A 114 -2.53 14.98 -3.43
C TYR A 114 -1.24 14.87 -4.23
N PHE A 115 -0.16 14.34 -3.64
CA PHE A 115 1.08 14.08 -4.35
C PHE A 115 0.88 13.11 -5.54
N LEU A 116 0.20 11.98 -5.32
CA LEU A 116 -0.04 10.99 -6.36
C LEU A 116 -0.83 11.58 -7.54
N LEU A 117 -1.84 12.39 -7.24
CA LEU A 117 -2.63 13.07 -8.25
C LEU A 117 -1.79 14.07 -9.06
N GLU A 118 -1.06 14.96 -8.40
CA GLU A 118 -0.43 16.11 -9.04
C GLU A 118 0.94 15.81 -9.65
N SER A 119 1.73 14.96 -8.99
CA SER A 119 3.09 14.64 -9.41
C SER A 119 3.16 13.32 -10.19
N GLU A 120 2.29 12.36 -9.91
CA GLU A 120 2.29 11.06 -10.60
C GLU A 120 1.14 10.88 -11.60
N GLN A 121 0.18 11.82 -11.66
CA GLN A 121 -1.02 11.71 -12.49
C GLN A 121 -1.82 10.43 -12.19
N ARG A 122 -1.74 9.96 -10.94
CA ARG A 122 -2.47 8.79 -10.43
C ARG A 122 -3.69 9.29 -9.68
N GLN A 123 -4.78 9.47 -10.42
CA GLN A 123 -6.06 9.84 -9.82
C GLN A 123 -6.62 8.65 -9.02
N GLY A 124 -7.10 8.93 -7.81
CA GLY A 124 -7.58 7.89 -6.92
C GLY A 124 -7.95 8.40 -5.54
N ALA A 125 -8.20 7.45 -4.66
CA ALA A 125 -8.48 7.68 -3.25
C ALA A 125 -7.62 6.76 -2.39
N LEU A 126 -7.04 7.34 -1.34
CA LEU A 126 -6.16 6.67 -0.40
C LEU A 126 -6.67 6.92 1.01
N ALA A 127 -6.85 5.85 1.78
CA ALA A 127 -7.24 5.93 3.18
C ALA A 127 -6.36 5.03 4.03
N ALA A 128 -5.93 5.52 5.18
CA ALA A 128 -5.29 4.71 6.21
C ALA A 128 -5.71 5.16 7.60
N GLY A 129 -5.82 4.20 8.52
CA GLY A 129 -6.19 4.44 9.89
C GLY A 129 -5.34 3.59 10.84
N VAL A 130 -5.19 4.10 12.06
CA VAL A 130 -4.58 3.38 13.18
C VAL A 130 -5.42 3.62 14.42
N PHE A 131 -5.81 2.54 15.09
CA PHE A 131 -6.51 2.55 16.35
C PHE A 131 -5.54 2.08 17.45
N VAL A 132 -5.46 2.88 18.51
CA VAL A 132 -4.52 2.64 19.61
C VAL A 132 -5.22 2.65 20.95
N SER A 133 -4.80 1.75 21.83
CA SER A 133 -5.23 1.70 23.23
C SER A 133 -4.05 1.91 24.17
N PRO A 134 -4.27 2.52 25.34
CA PRO A 134 -3.27 2.58 26.38
C PRO A 134 -2.96 1.19 26.91
N VAL A 135 -1.70 0.92 27.22
CA VAL A 135 -1.27 -0.27 27.95
C VAL A 135 -0.87 0.16 29.35
N ALA A 136 -1.39 -0.52 30.37
CA ALA A 136 -0.98 -0.27 31.74
C ALA A 136 0.53 -0.51 31.89
N ALA A 137 1.20 0.32 32.70
CA ALA A 137 2.60 0.11 33.05
C ALA A 137 2.74 -1.28 33.70
N GLY A 138 3.30 -2.24 32.95
CA GLY A 138 3.39 -3.66 33.33
C GLY A 138 2.95 -4.64 32.23
N GLY A 139 2.21 -4.18 31.21
CA GLY A 139 1.95 -4.96 29.99
C GLY A 139 3.04 -4.70 28.96
N ALA A 140 4.13 -5.45 28.98
CA ALA A 140 5.09 -5.41 27.88
C ALA A 140 4.37 -5.81 26.58
N ALA A 141 4.71 -5.16 25.47
CA ALA A 141 4.34 -5.64 24.14
C ALA A 141 5.01 -7.01 23.94
N GLU A 142 4.24 -8.08 24.03
CA GLU A 142 4.70 -9.44 23.79
C GLU A 142 5.02 -9.60 22.30
N GLY A 143 6.31 -9.52 21.95
CA GLY A 143 6.78 -9.92 20.63
C GLY A 143 6.68 -11.43 20.50
N ARG A 144 5.98 -11.92 19.47
CA ARG A 144 6.03 -13.33 19.05
C ARG A 144 7.11 -13.48 17.98
N GLU A 145 8.13 -14.29 18.24
CA GLU A 145 8.99 -14.86 17.20
C GLU A 145 8.40 -16.19 16.66
N GLU A 146 8.81 -16.57 15.45
CA GLU A 146 8.41 -17.79 14.73
C GLU A 146 8.74 -19.11 15.47
N SER A 147 9.54 -19.06 16.54
CA SER A 147 9.92 -20.21 17.38
C SER A 147 9.00 -20.42 18.60
N GLY A 148 8.07 -19.51 18.87
CA GLY A 148 7.04 -19.69 19.91
C GLY A 148 7.48 -19.53 21.37
N GLU A 149 8.73 -19.14 21.65
CA GLU A 149 9.20 -18.89 23.02
C GLU A 149 9.24 -17.39 23.38
N LEU A 150 8.72 -17.07 24.57
CA LEU A 150 8.53 -15.72 25.09
C LEU A 150 9.83 -15.21 25.75
N GLN A 151 10.42 -14.12 25.23
CA GLN A 151 11.57 -13.50 25.89
C GLN A 151 11.12 -12.33 26.80
N PRO A 152 11.57 -12.27 28.07
CA PRO A 152 11.19 -11.18 28.97
C PRO A 152 11.86 -9.85 28.56
N PRO A 153 11.23 -8.70 28.87
CA PRO A 153 11.79 -7.39 28.57
C PRO A 153 13.10 -7.15 29.32
N ALA A 154 14.00 -6.35 28.71
CA ALA A 154 15.25 -5.92 29.33
C ALA A 154 14.99 -5.19 30.66
N ALA A 155 15.72 -5.56 31.70
CA ALA A 155 15.48 -5.18 33.10
C ALA A 155 15.53 -3.66 33.40
N ASP A 156 16.07 -2.85 32.48
CA ASP A 156 16.36 -1.42 32.70
C ASP A 156 15.52 -0.47 31.83
N ALA A 157 14.48 -0.95 31.15
CA ALA A 157 13.59 -0.09 30.38
C ALA A 157 12.69 0.75 31.33
N PRO A 158 12.70 2.09 31.25
CA PRO A 158 11.84 2.91 32.11
C PRO A 158 10.37 2.59 31.84
N PRO A 159 9.50 2.61 32.88
CA PRO A 159 8.07 2.37 32.72
C PRO A 159 7.42 3.56 32.00
N SER A 160 7.52 3.59 30.68
CA SER A 160 6.61 4.37 29.86
C SER A 160 5.29 3.60 29.79
N ALA A 161 4.17 4.27 30.09
CA ALA A 161 2.86 3.72 29.80
C ALA A 161 2.81 3.43 28.29
N GLY A 162 2.91 2.15 27.93
CA GLY A 162 2.99 1.72 26.55
C GLY A 162 1.69 2.04 25.81
N VAL A 163 1.77 2.03 24.48
CA VAL A 163 0.59 2.12 23.62
C VAL A 163 0.59 0.89 22.74
N ARG A 164 -0.55 0.21 22.64
CA ARG A 164 -0.75 -0.91 21.73
C ARG A 164 -1.57 -0.46 20.55
N VAL A 165 -1.17 -0.86 19.36
CA VAL A 165 -1.99 -0.74 18.15
C VAL A 165 -2.93 -1.93 18.13
N ASP A 166 -4.24 -1.70 18.31
CA ASP A 166 -5.21 -2.80 18.21
C ASP A 166 -5.67 -3.02 16.77
N ALA A 167 -5.59 -2.01 15.92
CA ALA A 167 -5.87 -2.14 14.49
C ALA A 167 -5.09 -1.09 13.68
N GLY A 168 -4.51 -1.52 12.56
CA GLY A 168 -3.96 -0.68 11.52
C GLY A 168 -4.45 -1.20 10.18
N GLY A 169 -4.81 -0.31 9.26
CA GLY A 169 -5.32 -0.72 7.96
C GLY A 169 -5.68 0.45 7.08
N GLY A 170 -5.90 0.15 5.80
CA GLY A 170 -6.14 1.13 4.77
C GLY A 170 -6.49 0.49 3.45
N TRP A 171 -6.79 1.32 2.48
CA TRP A 171 -7.04 0.92 1.11
C TRP A 171 -6.59 2.02 0.16
N TYR A 172 -6.25 1.62 -1.06
CA TYR A 172 -5.89 2.51 -2.15
C TYR A 172 -6.65 2.07 -3.39
N VAL A 173 -7.38 3.00 -4.00
CA VAL A 173 -8.08 2.77 -5.27
C VAL A 173 -7.57 3.78 -6.28
N GLN A 174 -7.12 3.29 -7.43
CA GLN A 174 -6.59 4.10 -8.51
C GLN A 174 -7.48 3.98 -9.75
N LEU A 175 -7.87 5.13 -10.30
CA LEU A 175 -8.47 5.20 -11.62
C LEU A 175 -7.39 5.01 -12.68
N LEU A 176 -7.61 4.04 -13.55
CA LEU A 176 -6.76 3.84 -14.73
C LEU A 176 -7.25 4.72 -15.89
N PRO A 177 -6.39 4.99 -16.89
CA PRO A 177 -6.83 5.66 -18.11
C PRO A 177 -8.05 4.97 -18.71
N PHE A 178 -9.00 5.78 -19.20
CA PHE A 178 -10.23 5.33 -19.84
C PHE A 178 -11.20 4.57 -18.92
N ALA A 179 -11.11 4.77 -17.59
CA ALA A 179 -12.17 4.34 -16.70
C ALA A 179 -13.52 4.95 -17.14
N ALA A 180 -14.55 4.12 -17.23
CA ALA A 180 -15.88 4.56 -17.64
C ALA A 180 -16.46 5.53 -16.61
N GLU A 181 -17.12 6.59 -17.09
CA GLU A 181 -17.70 7.64 -16.23
C GLU A 181 -18.68 7.04 -15.21
N GLU A 182 -19.49 6.06 -15.64
CA GLU A 182 -20.43 5.35 -14.78
C GLU A 182 -19.72 4.60 -13.63
N SER A 183 -18.56 4.00 -13.92
CA SER A 183 -17.75 3.32 -12.91
C SER A 183 -17.12 4.30 -11.92
N ILE A 184 -16.70 5.48 -12.39
CA ILE A 184 -16.13 6.54 -11.54
C ILE A 184 -17.20 7.05 -10.57
N VAL A 185 -18.36 7.44 -11.09
CA VAL A 185 -19.48 7.93 -10.27
C VAL A 185 -19.88 6.89 -9.22
N ARG A 186 -19.99 5.62 -9.63
CA ARG A 186 -20.34 4.53 -8.72
C ARG A 186 -19.30 4.33 -7.62
N LEU A 187 -18.01 4.37 -7.96
CA LEU A 187 -16.93 4.27 -6.99
C LEU A 187 -16.98 5.42 -5.98
N GLU A 188 -17.19 6.65 -6.44
CA GLU A 188 -17.29 7.84 -5.58
C GLU A 188 -18.48 7.73 -4.60
N GLU A 189 -19.64 7.25 -5.07
CA GLU A 189 -20.79 6.97 -4.20
C GLU A 189 -20.46 5.94 -3.12
N ASN A 190 -19.74 4.87 -3.47
CA ASN A 190 -19.37 3.81 -2.53
C ASN A 190 -18.38 4.32 -1.49
N ILE A 191 -17.36 5.08 -1.90
CA ILE A 191 -16.41 5.73 -0.99
C ILE A 191 -17.14 6.70 -0.05
N ALA A 192 -18.08 7.49 -0.56
CA ALA A 192 -18.87 8.42 0.24
C ALA A 192 -19.71 7.71 1.32
N LYS A 193 -20.30 6.56 1.00
CA LYS A 193 -21.03 5.73 1.99
C LYS A 193 -20.11 5.23 3.10
N LEU A 194 -18.85 4.95 2.77
CA LEU A 194 -17.83 4.51 3.72
C LEU A 194 -17.22 5.66 4.53
N ALA A 195 -17.48 6.93 4.23
CA ALA A 195 -16.90 8.07 4.96
C ALA A 195 -17.21 8.05 6.48
N SER A 196 -18.32 7.41 6.88
CA SER A 196 -18.70 7.21 8.28
C SER A 196 -17.95 6.09 8.98
N ARG A 197 -17.30 5.17 8.24
CA ARG A 197 -16.56 4.02 8.73
C ARG A 197 -15.09 4.17 8.40
N SER A 198 -14.25 4.40 9.42
CA SER A 198 -12.80 4.45 9.20
C SER A 198 -12.25 3.08 8.79
N PRO A 199 -11.11 3.00 8.07
CA PRO A 199 -10.44 1.73 7.77
C PRO A 199 -10.23 0.86 9.02
N THR A 200 -9.88 1.49 10.14
CA THR A 200 -9.73 0.79 11.43
C THR A 200 -11.02 0.26 12.01
N SER A 201 -12.16 0.87 11.73
CA SER A 201 -13.46 0.37 12.18
C SER A 201 -13.80 -0.91 11.41
N LEU A 202 -13.58 -0.92 10.09
CA LEU A 202 -13.76 -2.11 9.24
C LEU A 202 -12.89 -3.29 9.74
N VAL A 203 -11.61 -3.05 9.99
CA VAL A 203 -10.69 -4.08 10.51
C VAL A 203 -11.14 -4.59 11.89
N ARG A 204 -11.59 -3.70 12.78
CA ARG A 204 -12.06 -4.08 14.12
C ARG A 204 -13.38 -4.83 14.12
N GLU A 205 -14.22 -4.60 13.10
CA GLU A 205 -15.43 -5.37 12.84
C GLU A 205 -15.12 -6.76 12.27
N GLY A 206 -13.84 -7.06 11.98
CA GLY A 206 -13.38 -8.37 11.51
C GLY A 206 -13.37 -8.52 9.99
N LEU A 207 -13.58 -7.43 9.24
CA LEU A 207 -13.59 -7.50 7.79
C LEU A 207 -12.17 -7.72 7.26
N GLY A 208 -12.04 -8.72 6.40
CA GLY A 208 -10.83 -9.00 5.65
C GLY A 208 -10.66 -8.10 4.43
N PRO A 209 -9.48 -8.13 3.77
CA PRO A 209 -9.21 -7.29 2.60
C PRO A 209 -10.22 -7.47 1.46
N ARG A 210 -10.63 -8.71 1.15
CA ARG A 210 -11.61 -9.00 0.09
C ARG A 210 -12.96 -8.35 0.37
N GLU A 211 -13.47 -8.46 1.60
CA GLU A 211 -14.75 -7.86 1.99
C GLU A 211 -14.70 -6.32 1.95
N ILE A 212 -13.56 -5.72 2.29
CA ILE A 212 -13.35 -4.27 2.16
C ILE A 212 -13.36 -3.86 0.68
N VAL A 213 -12.72 -4.64 -0.20
CA VAL A 213 -12.75 -4.41 -1.65
C VAL A 213 -14.17 -4.55 -2.20
N ASP A 214 -14.93 -5.55 -1.77
CA ASP A 214 -16.32 -5.75 -2.20
C ASP A 214 -17.21 -4.57 -1.78
N LEU A 215 -16.98 -3.98 -0.61
CA LEU A 215 -17.68 -2.75 -0.19
C LEU A 215 -17.29 -1.54 -1.04
N LEU A 216 -16.01 -1.38 -1.36
CA LEU A 216 -15.52 -0.27 -2.19
C LEU A 216 -16.04 -0.36 -3.63
N LEU A 217 -16.05 -1.58 -4.17
CA LEU A 217 -16.37 -1.88 -5.57
C LEU A 217 -17.77 -2.46 -5.74
N ASP A 218 -18.67 -2.22 -4.77
CA ASP A 218 -20.06 -2.67 -4.81
C ASP A 218 -20.75 -2.23 -6.12
N GLY A 219 -21.13 -3.22 -6.94
CA GLY A 219 -21.72 -3.00 -8.26
C GLY A 219 -20.73 -2.80 -9.43
N LEU A 220 -19.42 -3.05 -9.22
CA LEU A 220 -18.37 -2.94 -10.25
C LEU A 220 -17.70 -4.29 -10.62
N GLU A 221 -18.23 -5.42 -10.15
CA GLU A 221 -17.76 -6.78 -10.45
C GLU A 221 -16.23 -6.94 -10.45
N PRO A 222 -15.56 -6.81 -9.28
CA PRO A 222 -14.11 -6.84 -9.20
C PRO A 222 -13.53 -8.20 -9.60
N VAL A 223 -12.36 -8.15 -10.25
CA VAL A 223 -11.56 -9.34 -10.57
C VAL A 223 -10.31 -9.32 -9.72
N PHE A 224 -10.13 -10.32 -8.86
CA PHE A 224 -8.91 -10.46 -8.06
C PHE A 224 -7.78 -11.09 -8.89
N ALA A 225 -6.56 -10.59 -8.70
CA ALA A 225 -5.39 -11.05 -9.44
C ALA A 225 -5.11 -12.54 -9.20
N ASP A 226 -5.36 -13.04 -7.99
CA ASP A 226 -5.19 -14.45 -7.63
C ASP A 226 -6.16 -15.39 -8.37
N ASP A 227 -7.30 -14.85 -8.81
CA ASP A 227 -8.38 -15.63 -9.42
C ASP A 227 -8.17 -15.85 -10.93
N LYS A 228 -7.08 -15.33 -11.53
CA LYS A 228 -6.72 -15.58 -12.93
C LYS A 228 -5.24 -15.97 -13.07
N PRO A 229 -4.90 -16.96 -13.93
CA PRO A 229 -3.53 -17.07 -14.42
C PRO A 229 -3.13 -15.71 -14.98
N ALA A 230 -2.01 -15.16 -14.49
CA ALA A 230 -1.67 -13.76 -14.66
C ALA A 230 -1.81 -13.30 -16.12
N ARG A 231 -2.17 -12.02 -16.25
CA ARG A 231 -2.25 -11.19 -17.46
C ARG A 231 -1.19 -11.50 -18.54
N VAL A 232 -0.03 -12.03 -18.14
CA VAL A 232 1.03 -12.63 -18.97
C VAL A 232 0.49 -13.62 -20.02
N LEU A 233 -0.38 -14.54 -19.64
CA LEU A 233 -0.93 -15.54 -20.56
C LEU A 233 -1.90 -14.92 -21.59
N ARG A 234 -2.53 -13.78 -21.25
CA ARG A 234 -3.33 -13.00 -22.23
C ARG A 234 -2.43 -12.26 -23.21
N THR A 235 -1.25 -11.80 -22.80
CA THR A 235 -0.27 -11.18 -23.69
C THR A 235 0.28 -12.20 -24.70
N MET A 236 0.50 -13.46 -24.28
CA MET A 236 0.86 -14.54 -25.21
C MET A 236 -0.24 -14.80 -26.25
N ALA A 237 -1.51 -14.58 -25.91
CA ALA A 237 -2.63 -14.72 -26.85
C ALA A 237 -2.77 -13.56 -27.86
N LEU A 238 -1.98 -12.48 -27.70
CA LEU A 238 -1.89 -11.37 -28.66
C LEU A 238 -0.76 -11.56 -29.68
N ILE A 239 0.07 -12.59 -29.51
CA ILE A 239 1.11 -12.97 -30.47
C ILE A 239 0.41 -13.43 -31.76
N PRO A 240 0.81 -12.93 -32.94
CA PRO A 240 0.28 -13.38 -34.23
C PRO A 240 0.35 -14.90 -34.37
N ARG A 241 -0.65 -15.48 -35.04
CA ARG A 241 -0.80 -16.95 -35.14
C ARG A 241 0.42 -17.62 -35.77
N GLU A 242 1.06 -16.96 -36.74
CA GLU A 242 2.27 -17.46 -37.40
C GLU A 242 3.46 -17.58 -36.43
N GLU A 243 3.65 -16.60 -35.54
CA GLU A 243 4.75 -16.57 -34.57
C GLU A 243 4.51 -17.58 -33.43
N LEU A 244 3.24 -17.80 -33.04
CA LEU A 244 2.86 -18.88 -32.12
C LEU A 244 3.11 -20.27 -32.72
N GLU A 245 2.81 -20.47 -34.00
CA GLU A 245 3.02 -21.75 -34.69
C GLU A 245 4.51 -22.07 -34.82
N GLU A 246 5.38 -21.08 -35.04
CA GLU A 246 6.84 -21.26 -35.00
C GLU A 246 7.33 -21.68 -33.61
N MET A 247 6.83 -21.04 -32.55
CA MET A 247 7.16 -21.39 -31.15
C MET A 247 6.65 -22.79 -30.75
N LEU A 248 5.51 -23.23 -31.28
CA LEU A 248 4.98 -24.58 -31.07
C LEU A 248 5.77 -25.66 -31.81
N THR A 249 6.52 -25.29 -32.86
CA THR A 249 7.30 -26.20 -33.69
C THR A 249 8.71 -26.43 -33.14
N SER A 250 9.27 -25.45 -32.40
CA SER A 250 10.60 -25.55 -31.78
C SER A 250 10.66 -26.45 -30.55
N ASN A 251 9.50 -26.84 -29.99
CA ASN A 251 9.36 -27.69 -28.79
C ASN A 251 10.07 -27.15 -27.53
N GLU A 252 10.24 -25.83 -27.46
CA GLU A 252 10.87 -25.15 -26.32
C GLU A 252 9.83 -24.68 -25.30
N VAL A 253 10.19 -24.69 -24.01
CA VAL A 253 9.33 -24.17 -22.94
C VAL A 253 9.23 -22.66 -23.09
N ILE A 254 8.01 -22.15 -23.20
CA ILE A 254 7.80 -20.72 -23.33
C ILE A 254 7.85 -20.10 -21.95
N GLU A 255 8.79 -19.17 -21.77
CA GLU A 255 8.95 -18.40 -20.55
C GLU A 255 8.37 -17.00 -20.75
N ALA A 256 7.43 -16.63 -19.89
CA ALA A 256 6.84 -15.30 -19.89
C ALA A 256 6.88 -14.74 -18.47
N ARG A 257 7.53 -13.59 -18.29
CA ARG A 257 7.65 -12.95 -16.98
C ARG A 257 6.59 -11.86 -16.84
N CYS A 258 5.88 -11.84 -15.72
CA CYS A 258 5.00 -10.72 -15.39
C CYS A 258 5.83 -9.49 -15.09
N GLU A 259 5.60 -8.40 -15.82
CA GLU A 259 6.30 -7.13 -15.58
C GLU A 259 5.85 -6.44 -14.28
N PHE A 260 4.70 -6.84 -13.71
CA PHE A 260 4.12 -6.23 -12.51
C PHE A 260 4.46 -6.99 -11.22
N CYS A 261 4.38 -8.32 -11.23
CA CYS A 261 4.66 -9.14 -10.04
C CYS A 261 5.91 -10.00 -10.16
N GLY A 262 6.70 -9.86 -11.24
CA GLY A 262 7.98 -10.55 -11.43
C GLY A 262 7.89 -12.08 -11.62
N THR A 263 6.71 -12.68 -11.47
CA THR A 263 6.50 -14.13 -11.55
C THR A 263 6.86 -14.66 -12.94
N LEU A 264 7.68 -15.72 -12.98
CA LEU A 264 8.06 -16.42 -14.20
C LEU A 264 7.05 -17.52 -14.50
N TYR A 265 6.31 -17.37 -15.59
CA TYR A 265 5.38 -18.37 -16.08
C TYR A 265 6.09 -19.23 -17.12
N ARG A 266 6.02 -20.54 -16.94
CA ARG A 266 6.48 -21.54 -17.90
C ARG A 266 5.26 -22.25 -18.44
N SER A 267 5.15 -22.35 -19.76
CA SER A 267 4.11 -23.15 -20.40
C SER A 267 4.77 -24.07 -21.41
N THR A 268 4.37 -25.34 -21.42
CA THR A 268 4.78 -26.25 -22.51
C THR A 268 3.98 -25.94 -23.78
N PRO A 269 4.48 -26.36 -24.96
CA PRO A 269 3.72 -26.29 -26.20
C PRO A 269 2.37 -27.02 -26.13
N GLU A 270 2.26 -28.15 -25.40
CA GLU A 270 0.97 -28.85 -25.22
C GLU A 270 -0.02 -28.03 -24.38
N GLU A 271 0.43 -27.47 -23.25
CA GLU A 271 -0.41 -26.63 -22.38
C GLU A 271 -0.87 -25.35 -23.09
N LEU A 272 -0.05 -24.82 -23.98
CA LEU A 272 -0.41 -23.65 -24.78
C LEU A 272 -1.46 -24.00 -25.84
N ARG A 273 -1.35 -25.16 -26.52
CA ARG A 273 -2.37 -25.63 -27.47
C ARG A 273 -3.72 -25.84 -26.79
N GLU A 274 -3.75 -26.50 -25.64
CA GLU A 274 -5.00 -26.76 -24.90
C GLU A 274 -5.69 -25.44 -24.50
N LYS A 275 -4.91 -24.43 -24.07
CA LYS A 275 -5.42 -23.09 -23.75
C LYS A 275 -5.85 -22.27 -24.98
N LEU A 276 -5.30 -22.55 -26.15
CA LEU A 276 -5.66 -21.90 -27.43
C LEU A 276 -6.90 -22.54 -28.06
N GLU A 277 -7.08 -23.86 -27.95
CA GLU A 277 -8.26 -24.60 -28.42
C GLU A 277 -9.52 -24.21 -27.62
N ALA A 278 -9.37 -23.82 -26.35
CA ALA A 278 -10.44 -23.21 -25.56
C ALA A 278 -10.89 -21.81 -26.04
N ARG A 279 -10.36 -21.28 -27.16
CA ARG A 279 -10.83 -20.04 -27.83
C ARG A 279 -12.01 -20.27 -28.79
N GLU A 280 -12.31 -21.51 -29.18
CA GLU A 280 -13.44 -21.86 -30.06
C GLU A 280 -14.69 -22.23 -29.26
#